data_AF-A0A821VCB4-F1
#
_entry.id   AF-A0A821VCB4-F1
#
_cell.length_a   1.000
_cell.length_b   1.000
_cell.length_c   1.000
_cell.angle_alpha   90.00
_cell.angle_beta   90.00
_cell.angle_gamma   90.00
#
_symmetry.space_group_name_H-M   'P 1'
#
loop_
_entity.id
_entity.type
_entity.pdbx_description
1 polymer ?
#
loop_
_entity_poly.entity_id
_entity_poly.type
_entity_poly.pdbx_seq_one_letter_code
_entity_poly.pdbx_strand_id
1 'polypeptide(L)'
;MSEDNQCTPLNLVNFLPYACYQLQAPFSVDVSTRILEDYVNQDKTKKTKAEKSTANLGSQAQVSTTETKETPVHLRSSGNKDTVFVTVVLDTQGRVIELELINTILPIYFLKIVELCIPFHPHIYRITLRLCPVSEKTIYELSSILSKSQLTELCLDKSPLAQCNCAAILQHQTYLKNLSLNGCDLTDEDCEALAVYLKHRRRPCHLQLLSLAFNLIKDRGAVALASMLRSNRHLRYLNLAENQVTDTGALAIFNSLIQFPLTQDEIHCKRLQNFEYLKLYRNVYANFYQEAVATYNVKDDRSGGRKKVAGPVSLAVNQVPNVVEIISTATAATLKSIGPNNNPFSETLNQDGQLYSIGNTSLAYINISHNNISVISVLKLIEVLRYQDHLKEGLVRVTLEGNPLPASSPALVQLAELQNRAVARVGLAGLAKADRKNTRKR
;
A
#
# COMPACT_ATOMS: atom_id res chain seq x y z
N MET A 1 3.69 44.90 -10.89
CA MET A 1 2.98 43.76 -11.48
C MET A 1 3.31 42.57 -10.61
N SER A 2 2.31 42.02 -9.93
CA SER A 2 2.46 41.00 -8.89
C SER A 2 3.12 39.73 -9.43
N GLU A 3 3.97 39.10 -8.61
CA GLU A 3 4.68 37.85 -8.92
C GLU A 3 3.75 36.66 -9.24
N ASP A 4 2.45 36.79 -8.98
CA ASP A 4 1.40 35.78 -9.24
C ASP A 4 1.15 35.44 -10.72
N ASN A 5 1.70 36.23 -11.67
CA ASN A 5 1.45 36.05 -13.11
C ASN A 5 2.60 35.38 -13.89
N GLN A 6 3.64 34.89 -13.21
CA GLN A 6 4.74 34.20 -13.89
C GLN A 6 4.34 32.75 -14.25
N CYS A 7 4.36 32.42 -15.54
CA CYS A 7 4.23 31.06 -16.06
C CYS A 7 5.51 30.25 -15.76
N THR A 8 5.70 29.89 -14.49
CA THR A 8 6.81 29.05 -14.03
C THR A 8 6.29 27.68 -13.61
N PRO A 9 7.12 26.62 -13.65
CA PRO A 9 6.74 25.29 -13.17
C PRO A 9 6.22 25.27 -11.72
N LEU A 10 6.49 26.29 -10.91
CA LEU A 10 5.97 26.43 -9.54
C LEU A 10 4.47 26.74 -9.49
N ASN A 11 3.92 27.39 -10.53
CA ASN A 11 2.49 27.65 -10.66
C ASN A 11 1.91 26.74 -11.75
N LEU A 12 1.66 25.48 -11.38
CA LEU A 12 1.21 24.44 -12.31
C LEU A 12 -0.06 24.82 -13.08
N VAL A 13 -0.95 25.59 -12.44
CA VAL A 13 -2.25 26.00 -12.99
C VAL A 13 -2.04 26.83 -14.26
N ASN A 14 -1.14 27.81 -14.20
CA ASN A 14 -0.83 28.67 -15.33
C ASN A 14 0.21 28.03 -16.26
N PHE A 15 1.09 27.19 -15.72
CA PHE A 15 2.19 26.60 -16.47
C PHE A 15 1.77 25.49 -17.42
N LEU A 16 0.81 24.62 -17.07
CA LEU A 16 0.41 23.52 -17.94
C LEU A 16 -0.13 23.99 -19.30
N PRO A 17 -1.08 24.94 -19.38
CA PRO A 17 -1.53 25.49 -20.66
C PRO A 17 -0.40 26.22 -21.40
N TYR A 18 0.39 27.01 -20.68
CA TYR A 18 1.53 27.75 -21.25
C TYR A 18 2.57 26.81 -21.88
N ALA A 19 2.98 25.76 -21.18
CA ALA A 19 3.96 24.79 -21.66
C ALA A 19 3.44 24.02 -22.87
N CYS A 20 2.17 23.63 -22.88
CA CYS A 20 1.55 23.00 -24.04
C CYS A 20 1.54 23.94 -25.25
N TYR A 21 1.23 25.22 -25.05
CA TYR A 21 1.26 26.23 -26.11
C TYR A 21 2.69 26.46 -26.66
N GLN A 22 3.67 26.64 -25.78
CA GLN A 22 5.08 26.85 -26.17
C GLN A 22 5.67 25.66 -26.93
N LEU A 23 5.28 24.44 -26.55
CA LEU A 23 5.69 23.21 -27.22
C LEU A 23 4.85 22.89 -28.48
N GLN A 24 3.96 23.80 -28.89
CA GLN A 24 3.08 23.63 -30.05
C GLN A 24 2.30 22.31 -30.01
N ALA A 25 1.82 21.94 -28.82
CA ALA A 25 1.03 20.73 -28.64
C ALA A 25 -0.24 20.78 -29.51
N PRO A 26 -0.63 19.68 -30.18
CA PRO A 26 -1.78 19.64 -31.07
C PRO A 26 -3.13 19.59 -30.32
N PHE A 27 -3.15 20.02 -29.06
CA PHE A 27 -4.30 19.98 -28.16
C PHE A 27 -4.26 21.19 -27.23
N SER A 28 -5.42 21.56 -26.71
CA SER A 28 -5.55 22.60 -25.69
C SER A 28 -5.65 21.98 -24.30
N VAL A 29 -5.28 22.74 -23.26
CA VAL A 29 -5.38 22.30 -21.87
C VAL A 29 -6.23 23.29 -21.11
N ASP A 30 -7.29 22.80 -20.49
CA ASP A 30 -8.13 23.57 -19.57
C ASP A 30 -7.84 23.10 -18.14
N VAL A 31 -7.39 24.04 -17.30
CA VAL A 31 -7.03 23.74 -15.91
C VAL A 31 -8.03 24.38 -14.97
N SER A 32 -8.66 23.55 -14.15
CA SER A 32 -9.49 23.97 -13.03
C SER A 32 -8.78 23.70 -11.72
N THR A 33 -9.11 24.45 -10.67
CA THR A 33 -8.54 24.27 -9.34
C THR A 33 -9.62 23.85 -8.34
N ARG A 34 -9.23 22.99 -7.39
CA ARG A 34 -10.09 22.58 -6.28
C ARG A 34 -9.28 22.58 -4.99
N ILE A 35 -9.80 23.19 -3.93
CA ILE A 35 -9.18 23.14 -2.60
C ILE A 35 -9.72 21.91 -1.86
N LEU A 36 -8.81 21.10 -1.32
CA LEU A 36 -9.15 20.01 -0.42
C LEU A 36 -9.22 20.56 1.00
N GLU A 37 -10.44 20.80 1.49
CA GLU A 37 -10.66 21.21 2.88
C GLU A 37 -10.34 20.06 3.83
N ASP A 38 -9.53 20.34 4.86
CA ASP A 38 -9.30 19.41 5.95
C ASP A 38 -10.61 19.21 6.73
N TYR A 39 -11.05 17.96 6.87
CA TYR A 39 -12.18 17.62 7.73
C TYR A 39 -11.81 17.92 9.20
N VAL A 40 -12.29 19.05 9.73
CA VAL A 40 -12.26 19.35 11.16
C VAL A 40 -13.32 18.50 11.84
N ASN A 41 -12.90 17.61 12.75
CA ASN A 41 -13.79 16.96 13.71
C ASN A 41 -14.52 18.04 14.54
N GLN A 42 -15.76 18.36 14.20
CA GLN A 42 -16.63 19.13 15.08
C GLN A 42 -17.25 18.23 16.16
N ASP A 43 -16.41 17.69 17.02
CA ASP A 43 -16.82 17.27 18.35
C ASP A 43 -16.28 18.28 19.36
N LYS A 44 -17.00 19.40 19.48
CA LYS A 44 -17.06 20.22 20.70
C LYS A 44 -18.14 21.30 20.60
N THR A 45 -19.12 21.15 21.48
CA THR A 45 -19.99 22.18 22.06
C THR A 45 -21.12 22.78 21.21
N LYS A 46 -22.36 22.37 21.48
CA LYS A 46 -23.28 23.15 22.33
C LYS A 46 -24.47 22.30 22.80
N LYS A 47 -24.53 22.11 24.12
CA LYS A 47 -25.74 21.71 24.85
C LYS A 47 -26.75 22.85 24.75
N THR A 48 -27.99 22.55 24.38
CA THR A 48 -29.22 23.23 24.84
C THR A 48 -30.43 22.35 24.50
N LYS A 49 -30.91 21.56 25.48
CA LYS A 49 -32.29 21.47 26.02
C LYS A 49 -33.39 21.78 24.98
N ALA A 50 -34.11 20.76 24.49
CA ALA A 50 -35.43 20.26 24.95
C ALA A 50 -36.40 20.49 23.77
N GLU A 51 -37.24 19.56 23.33
CA GLU A 51 -38.44 19.07 24.01
C GLU A 51 -38.93 17.70 23.47
N LYS A 52 -39.78 17.06 24.27
CA LYS A 52 -40.39 15.73 24.10
C LYS A 52 -41.55 15.75 23.09
N SER A 53 -41.69 14.71 22.29
CA SER A 53 -43.01 14.10 21.99
C SER A 53 -42.90 12.66 21.50
N THR A 54 -43.31 11.76 22.37
CA THR A 54 -44.03 10.48 22.20
C THR A 54 -44.27 9.85 20.82
N ALA A 55 -44.02 8.53 20.80
CA ALA A 55 -44.88 7.44 20.31
C ALA A 55 -44.86 7.00 18.83
N ASN A 56 -44.21 5.83 18.67
CA ASN A 56 -44.72 4.57 18.13
C ASN A 56 -44.72 4.25 16.63
N LEU A 57 -44.37 2.97 16.42
CA LEU A 57 -44.18 2.23 15.18
C LEU A 57 -45.37 2.32 14.21
N GLY A 58 -45.04 2.47 12.94
CA GLY A 58 -45.90 2.17 11.80
C GLY A 58 -45.03 1.85 10.59
N SER A 59 -45.01 0.57 10.22
CA SER A 59 -44.41 0.02 9.02
C SER A 59 -44.83 0.77 7.75
N GLN A 60 -43.85 1.24 6.98
CA GLN A 60 -43.81 1.30 5.50
C GLN A 60 -42.67 2.25 5.09
N ALA A 61 -41.63 1.72 4.45
CA ALA A 61 -40.66 2.51 3.68
C ALA A 61 -40.63 1.86 2.29
N GLN A 62 -41.60 2.17 1.42
CA GLN A 62 -41.50 3.23 0.42
C GLN A 62 -40.06 3.62 0.06
N VAL A 63 -39.70 3.17 -1.14
CA VAL A 63 -38.60 3.63 -1.96
C VAL A 63 -38.69 5.14 -2.08
N SER A 64 -37.75 5.85 -1.44
CA SER A 64 -37.51 7.26 -1.66
C SER A 64 -36.04 7.43 -1.99
N THR A 65 -35.78 7.60 -3.28
CA THR A 65 -34.58 8.16 -3.87
C THR A 65 -34.20 9.45 -3.15
N THR A 66 -33.11 9.42 -2.39
CA THR A 66 -32.48 10.64 -1.88
C THR A 66 -31.34 11.03 -2.80
N GLU A 67 -31.68 11.92 -3.73
CA GLU A 67 -30.74 12.81 -4.41
C GLU A 67 -29.92 13.57 -3.37
N THR A 68 -28.65 13.20 -3.22
CA THR A 68 -27.65 14.12 -2.68
C THR A 68 -27.45 15.22 -3.71
N LYS A 69 -27.63 16.48 -3.30
CA LYS A 69 -27.40 17.67 -4.12
C LYS A 69 -25.95 17.69 -4.64
N GLU A 70 -25.76 17.06 -5.79
CA GLU A 70 -24.68 17.34 -6.70
C GLU A 70 -24.89 18.79 -7.16
N THR A 71 -23.91 19.66 -6.89
CA THR A 71 -23.71 20.81 -7.77
C THR A 71 -23.69 20.26 -9.19
N PRO A 72 -24.47 20.83 -10.13
CA PRO A 72 -24.72 20.19 -11.41
C PRO A 72 -23.37 19.88 -12.03
N VAL A 73 -23.14 18.58 -12.28
CA VAL A 73 -22.15 18.16 -13.26
C VAL A 73 -22.57 18.91 -14.51
N HIS A 74 -21.87 20.00 -14.82
CA HIS A 74 -21.97 20.59 -16.13
C HIS A 74 -21.55 19.47 -17.07
N LEU A 75 -22.52 18.79 -17.68
CA LEU A 75 -22.34 18.15 -18.96
C LEU A 75 -21.85 19.28 -19.87
N ARG A 76 -20.53 19.47 -19.93
CA ARG A 76 -19.88 20.27 -20.94
C ARG A 76 -19.87 19.43 -22.21
N SER A 77 -21.06 19.18 -22.77
CA SER A 77 -21.19 18.74 -24.15
C SER A 77 -20.84 19.93 -25.05
N SER A 78 -19.92 19.71 -25.99
CA SER A 78 -19.39 20.66 -26.97
C SER A 78 -18.15 21.47 -26.54
N GLY A 79 -17.07 20.77 -26.17
CA GLY A 79 -15.69 21.28 -26.26
C GLY A 79 -14.91 20.51 -27.33
N ASN A 80 -13.96 21.16 -28.01
CA ASN A 80 -13.06 20.55 -28.99
C ASN A 80 -12.59 19.15 -28.54
N LYS A 81 -12.64 18.16 -29.44
CA LYS A 81 -12.20 16.77 -29.17
C LYS A 81 -10.75 16.68 -28.66
N ASP A 82 -9.97 17.74 -28.85
CA ASP A 82 -8.55 17.83 -28.48
C ASP A 82 -8.32 18.72 -27.25
N THR A 83 -9.24 18.74 -26.27
CA THR A 83 -9.05 19.48 -25.01
C THR A 83 -8.77 18.52 -23.86
N VAL A 84 -7.65 18.72 -23.17
CA VAL A 84 -7.28 17.99 -21.96
C VAL A 84 -7.79 18.77 -20.75
N PHE A 85 -8.74 18.19 -20.01
CA PHE A 85 -9.25 18.78 -18.79
C PHE A 85 -8.46 18.26 -17.58
N VAL A 86 -7.87 19.18 -16.82
CA VAL A 86 -7.07 18.87 -15.65
C VAL A 86 -7.64 19.61 -14.45
N THR A 87 -7.90 18.88 -13.38
CA THR A 87 -8.22 19.47 -12.07
C THR A 87 -6.97 19.40 -11.20
N VAL A 88 -6.43 20.56 -10.86
CA VAL A 88 -5.31 20.70 -9.91
C VAL A 88 -5.90 20.84 -8.52
N VAL A 89 -5.67 19.83 -7.68
CA VAL A 89 -6.15 19.83 -6.30
C VAL A 89 -5.08 20.42 -5.40
N LEU A 90 -5.46 21.42 -4.62
CA LEU A 90 -4.61 22.16 -3.70
C LEU A 90 -4.97 21.83 -2.25
N ASP A 91 -3.99 21.87 -1.35
CA ASP A 91 -4.26 21.87 0.09
C ASP A 91 -4.67 23.24 0.61
N THR A 92 -4.92 23.34 1.92
CA THR A 92 -5.27 24.59 2.61
C THR A 92 -4.15 25.65 2.58
N GLN A 93 -2.93 25.27 2.20
CA GLN A 93 -1.77 26.16 2.05
C GLN A 93 -1.52 26.53 0.57
N GLY A 94 -2.39 26.11 -0.36
CA GLY A 94 -2.26 26.38 -1.79
C GLY A 94 -1.24 25.51 -2.52
N ARG A 95 -0.74 24.43 -1.89
CA ARG A 95 0.24 23.51 -2.50
C ARG A 95 -0.48 22.44 -3.31
N VAL A 96 0.06 22.10 -4.48
CA VAL A 96 -0.49 21.04 -5.32
C VAL A 96 -0.27 19.68 -4.65
N ILE A 97 -1.36 18.94 -4.44
CA ILE A 97 -1.34 17.63 -3.80
C ILE A 97 -1.83 16.50 -4.71
N GLU A 98 -2.66 16.83 -5.70
CA GLU A 98 -3.20 15.86 -6.64
C GLU A 98 -3.45 16.47 -8.02
N LEU A 99 -3.24 15.64 -9.05
CA LEU A 99 -3.69 15.89 -10.41
C LEU A 99 -4.82 14.92 -10.75
N GLU A 100 -5.97 15.47 -11.07
CA GLU A 100 -7.17 14.71 -11.40
C GLU A 100 -7.59 14.99 -12.85
N LEU A 101 -7.66 13.92 -13.65
CA LEU A 101 -8.12 13.93 -15.02
C LEU A 101 -9.28 12.94 -15.13
N ILE A 102 -10.43 13.43 -15.56
CA ILE A 102 -11.66 12.63 -15.66
C ILE A 102 -12.17 12.71 -17.09
N ASN A 103 -12.55 11.57 -17.66
CA ASN A 103 -13.19 11.46 -18.97
C ASN A 103 -12.41 12.22 -20.06
N THR A 104 -11.10 12.05 -20.08
CA THR A 104 -10.19 12.80 -20.95
C THR A 104 -9.28 11.83 -21.70
N ILE A 105 -9.16 12.00 -23.02
CA ILE A 105 -8.15 11.29 -23.82
C ILE A 105 -6.81 11.90 -23.47
N LEU A 106 -5.87 11.09 -22.97
CA LEU A 106 -4.57 11.56 -22.48
C LEU A 106 -3.52 11.53 -23.58
N PRO A 107 -3.10 12.68 -24.14
CA PRO A 107 -1.98 12.72 -25.06
C PRO A 107 -0.70 12.37 -24.31
N ILE A 108 0.14 11.49 -24.88
CA ILE A 108 1.44 11.13 -24.29
C ILE A 108 2.30 12.38 -24.04
N TYR A 109 2.24 13.35 -24.95
CA TYR A 109 2.93 14.63 -24.80
C TYR A 109 2.53 15.37 -23.52
N PHE A 110 1.26 15.32 -23.12
CA PHE A 110 0.80 15.94 -21.89
C PHE A 110 1.43 15.28 -20.66
N LEU A 111 1.50 13.94 -20.62
CA LEU A 111 2.14 13.22 -19.52
C LEU A 111 3.63 13.51 -19.41
N LYS A 112 4.33 13.73 -20.53
CA LYS A 112 5.74 14.17 -20.51
C LYS A 112 5.91 15.56 -19.91
N ILE A 113 4.99 16.48 -20.21
CA ILE A 113 4.99 17.81 -19.57
C ILE A 113 4.76 17.68 -18.08
N VAL A 114 3.79 16.85 -17.66
CA VAL A 114 3.56 16.55 -16.23
C VAL A 114 4.81 15.97 -15.59
N GLU A 115 5.46 14.99 -16.21
CA GLU A 115 6.70 14.38 -15.72
C GLU A 115 7.80 15.42 -15.45
N LEU A 116 7.96 16.42 -16.35
CA LEU A 116 8.92 17.52 -16.17
C LEU A 116 8.54 18.48 -15.02
N CYS A 117 7.25 18.59 -14.70
CA CYS A 117 6.76 19.47 -13.63
C CYS A 117 6.83 18.82 -12.24
N ILE A 118 6.75 17.49 -12.15
CA ILE A 118 6.72 16.75 -10.88
C ILE A 118 7.83 17.16 -9.88
N PRO A 119 9.11 17.32 -10.28
CA PRO A 119 10.17 17.71 -9.35
C PRO A 119 9.95 19.05 -8.64
N PHE A 120 9.17 19.96 -9.23
CA PHE A 120 8.84 21.26 -8.66
C PHE A 120 7.69 21.20 -7.64
N HIS A 121 7.00 20.07 -7.54
CA HIS A 121 5.85 19.88 -6.65
C HIS A 121 6.03 18.65 -5.74
N PRO A 122 6.86 18.75 -4.70
CA PRO A 122 7.18 17.61 -3.81
C PRO A 122 5.99 17.12 -2.98
N HIS A 123 4.89 17.89 -2.93
CA HIS A 123 3.68 17.57 -2.17
C HIS A 123 2.64 16.78 -2.97
N ILE A 124 2.84 16.62 -4.29
CA ILE A 124 1.94 15.76 -5.07
C ILE A 124 2.13 14.33 -4.61
N TYR A 125 1.09 13.78 -4.01
CA TYR A 125 1.09 12.42 -3.51
C TYR A 125 0.13 11.50 -4.29
N ARG A 126 -0.79 12.07 -5.08
CA ARG A 126 -1.81 11.33 -5.83
C ARG A 126 -1.97 11.80 -7.28
N ILE A 127 -2.10 10.85 -8.19
CA ILE A 127 -2.61 11.09 -9.55
C ILE A 127 -3.87 10.26 -9.75
N THR A 128 -4.91 10.88 -10.29
CA THR A 128 -6.21 10.26 -10.55
C THR A 128 -6.55 10.39 -12.03
N LEU A 129 -6.63 9.26 -12.73
CA LEU A 129 -7.09 9.14 -14.11
C LEU A 129 -8.36 8.30 -14.12
N ARG A 130 -9.53 8.93 -14.25
CA ARG A 130 -10.81 8.20 -14.23
C ARG A 130 -11.52 8.29 -15.55
N LEU A 131 -12.06 7.17 -16.03
CA LEU A 131 -12.73 7.11 -17.34
C LEU A 131 -11.81 7.61 -18.48
N CYS A 132 -10.50 7.43 -18.36
CA CYS A 132 -9.54 7.82 -19.37
C CYS A 132 -9.19 6.58 -20.22
N PRO A 133 -9.22 6.63 -21.55
CA PRO A 133 -8.66 5.55 -22.35
C PRO A 133 -7.13 5.52 -22.12
N VAL A 134 -6.65 4.42 -21.54
CA VAL A 134 -5.24 4.22 -21.22
C VAL A 134 -4.66 3.22 -22.22
N SER A 135 -3.53 3.59 -22.83
CA SER A 135 -2.78 2.70 -23.73
C SER A 135 -1.54 2.14 -23.04
N GLU A 136 -0.90 1.12 -23.62
CA GLU A 136 0.38 0.59 -23.12
C GLU A 136 1.44 1.71 -23.00
N LYS A 137 1.50 2.64 -23.96
CA LYS A 137 2.40 3.81 -23.91
C LYS A 137 2.08 4.71 -22.71
N THR A 138 0.81 4.92 -22.42
CA THR A 138 0.36 5.70 -21.26
C THR A 138 0.84 5.04 -19.95
N ILE A 139 0.78 3.71 -19.86
CA ILE A 139 1.28 2.94 -18.71
C ILE A 139 2.79 3.11 -18.52
N TYR A 140 3.58 3.05 -19.60
CA TYR A 140 5.03 3.27 -19.51
C TYR A 140 5.39 4.68 -19.02
N GLU A 141 4.69 5.71 -19.52
CA GLU A 141 4.91 7.09 -19.08
C GLU A 141 4.52 7.27 -17.61
N LEU A 142 3.40 6.67 -17.16
CA LEU A 142 3.03 6.65 -15.75
C LEU A 142 4.06 5.94 -14.89
N SER A 143 4.61 4.82 -15.36
CA SER A 143 5.68 4.09 -14.68
C SER A 143 6.96 4.96 -14.55
N SER A 144 7.29 5.72 -15.60
CA SER A 144 8.40 6.70 -15.56
C SER A 144 8.15 7.80 -14.52
N ILE A 145 6.96 8.41 -14.52
CA ILE A 145 6.54 9.42 -13.54
C ILE A 145 6.66 8.88 -12.11
N LEU A 146 6.17 7.65 -11.87
CA LEU A 146 6.24 7.03 -10.55
C LEU A 146 7.69 6.78 -10.09
N SER A 147 8.59 6.42 -11.00
CA SER A 147 10.00 6.18 -10.67
C SER A 147 10.77 7.45 -10.28
N LYS A 148 10.29 8.62 -10.71
CA LYS A 148 10.93 9.94 -10.48
C LYS A 148 10.21 10.79 -9.43
N SER A 149 9.19 10.25 -8.78
CA SER A 149 8.32 11.00 -7.87
C SER A 149 8.21 10.36 -6.49
N GLN A 150 7.63 11.12 -5.55
CA GLN A 150 7.25 10.64 -4.22
C GLN A 150 5.76 10.27 -4.15
N LEU A 151 5.14 10.00 -5.30
CA LEU A 151 3.73 9.62 -5.38
C LEU A 151 3.48 8.36 -4.57
N THR A 152 2.44 8.41 -3.73
CA THR A 152 2.02 7.30 -2.89
C THR A 152 0.70 6.70 -3.31
N GLU A 153 -0.08 7.40 -4.14
CA GLU A 153 -1.39 6.96 -4.61
C GLU A 153 -1.53 7.12 -6.13
N LEU A 154 -2.02 6.08 -6.80
CA LEU A 154 -2.41 6.12 -8.20
C LEU A 154 -3.80 5.51 -8.35
N CYS A 155 -4.69 6.24 -9.00
CA CYS A 155 -6.04 5.80 -9.30
C CYS A 155 -6.25 5.79 -10.80
N LEU A 156 -6.55 4.63 -11.37
CA LEU A 156 -6.90 4.45 -12.79
C LEU A 156 -8.35 3.99 -12.97
N ASP A 157 -9.20 4.20 -11.97
CA ASP A 157 -10.55 3.62 -11.94
C ASP A 157 -11.38 3.92 -13.20
N LYS A 158 -12.12 2.92 -13.69
CA LYS A 158 -12.99 2.97 -14.86
C LYS A 158 -12.25 3.30 -16.17
N SER A 159 -10.93 3.13 -16.19
CA SER A 159 -10.11 3.27 -17.39
C SER A 159 -9.80 1.87 -17.91
N PRO A 160 -10.21 1.50 -19.14
CA PRO A 160 -9.98 0.15 -19.67
C PRO A 160 -8.46 -0.09 -19.81
N LEU A 161 -7.97 -1.15 -19.17
CA LEU A 161 -6.57 -1.56 -19.14
C LEU A 161 -6.34 -2.94 -19.75
N ALA A 162 -7.38 -3.57 -20.27
CA ALA A 162 -7.27 -4.84 -20.98
C ALA A 162 -6.11 -4.78 -21.98
N GLN A 163 -5.20 -5.75 -21.91
CA GLN A 163 -4.02 -5.89 -22.79
C GLN A 163 -2.89 -4.85 -22.57
N CYS A 164 -3.03 -3.89 -21.66
CA CYS A 164 -2.05 -2.78 -21.51
C CYS A 164 -0.87 -3.09 -20.55
N ASN A 165 -0.60 -4.35 -20.21
CA ASN A 165 0.40 -4.77 -19.22
C ASN A 165 0.43 -3.84 -18.00
N CYS A 166 -0.72 -3.68 -17.33
CA CYS A 166 -0.88 -2.74 -16.21
C CYS A 166 0.15 -2.97 -15.08
N ALA A 167 0.68 -4.19 -14.98
CA ALA A 167 1.71 -4.53 -14.01
C ALA A 167 3.05 -3.80 -14.24
N ALA A 168 3.29 -3.24 -15.43
CA ALA A 168 4.46 -2.39 -15.72
C ALA A 168 4.51 -1.11 -14.86
N ILE A 169 3.38 -0.66 -14.30
CA ILE A 169 3.33 0.42 -13.28
C ILE A 169 4.23 0.08 -12.07
N LEU A 170 4.38 -1.21 -11.76
CA LEU A 170 5.14 -1.72 -10.63
C LEU A 170 6.53 -2.23 -11.05
N GLN A 171 6.95 -2.01 -12.30
CA GLN A 171 8.23 -2.49 -12.82
C GLN A 171 9.41 -1.80 -12.14
N HIS A 172 9.35 -0.48 -11.95
CA HIS A 172 10.43 0.30 -11.33
C HIS A 172 10.27 0.41 -9.80
N GLN A 173 11.31 0.88 -9.12
CA GLN A 173 11.19 1.22 -7.70
C GLN A 173 10.26 2.43 -7.57
N THR A 174 9.22 2.30 -6.76
CA THR A 174 8.22 3.35 -6.54
C THR A 174 7.94 3.51 -5.05
N TYR A 175 7.45 4.68 -4.66
CA TYR A 175 6.94 4.94 -3.30
C TYR A 175 5.43 4.65 -3.19
N LEU A 176 4.87 3.99 -4.20
CA LEU A 176 3.44 3.74 -4.32
C LEU A 176 2.97 2.83 -3.18
N LYS A 177 1.99 3.32 -2.42
CA LYS A 177 1.34 2.60 -1.32
C LYS A 177 -0.07 2.16 -1.70
N ASN A 178 -0.77 2.95 -2.51
CA ASN A 178 -2.15 2.69 -2.88
C ASN A 178 -2.30 2.67 -4.40
N LEU A 179 -2.81 1.56 -4.94
CA LEU A 179 -3.10 1.40 -6.35
C LEU A 179 -4.57 1.00 -6.50
N SER A 180 -5.33 1.84 -7.21
CA SER A 180 -6.74 1.60 -7.51
C SER A 180 -6.91 1.36 -9.01
N LEU A 181 -7.41 0.19 -9.37
CA LEU A 181 -7.67 -0.27 -10.73
C LEU A 181 -9.11 -0.81 -10.82
N ASN A 182 -10.08 -0.09 -10.24
CA ASN A 182 -11.46 -0.58 -10.20
C ASN A 182 -12.12 -0.37 -11.56
N GLY A 183 -12.85 -1.33 -12.11
CA GLY A 183 -13.54 -1.12 -13.39
C GLY A 183 -12.60 -0.96 -14.58
N CYS A 184 -11.46 -1.65 -14.57
CA CYS A 184 -10.41 -1.51 -15.58
C CYS A 184 -10.41 -2.65 -16.62
N ASP A 185 -11.46 -3.47 -16.66
CA ASP A 185 -11.59 -4.66 -17.51
C ASP A 185 -10.44 -5.68 -17.32
N LEU A 186 -9.89 -5.76 -16.11
CA LEU A 186 -8.78 -6.68 -15.81
C LEU A 186 -9.24 -8.14 -15.78
N THR A 187 -8.43 -9.04 -16.35
CA THR A 187 -8.68 -10.49 -16.38
C THR A 187 -7.77 -11.25 -15.41
N ASP A 188 -7.87 -12.59 -15.42
CA ASP A 188 -6.98 -13.47 -14.66
C ASP A 188 -5.51 -13.33 -15.09
N GLU A 189 -5.25 -13.13 -16.39
CA GLU A 189 -3.90 -12.90 -16.92
C GLU A 189 -3.27 -11.63 -16.35
N ASP A 190 -4.04 -10.54 -16.22
CA ASP A 190 -3.56 -9.31 -15.62
C ASP A 190 -3.24 -9.49 -14.13
N CYS A 191 -4.06 -10.28 -13.42
CA CYS A 191 -3.80 -10.64 -12.02
C CYS A 191 -2.54 -11.48 -11.87
N GLU A 192 -2.27 -12.42 -12.78
CA GLU A 192 -1.03 -13.18 -12.82
C GLU A 192 0.17 -12.28 -13.03
N ALA A 193 0.10 -11.35 -13.98
CA ALA A 193 1.15 -10.36 -14.20
C ALA A 193 1.39 -9.53 -12.92
N LEU A 194 0.35 -8.92 -12.35
CA LEU A 194 0.44 -8.15 -11.10
C LEU A 194 1.03 -8.97 -9.95
N ALA A 195 0.62 -10.23 -9.81
CA ALA A 195 1.11 -11.14 -8.79
C ALA A 195 2.62 -11.41 -8.93
N VAL A 196 3.13 -11.55 -10.15
CA VAL A 196 4.57 -11.73 -10.41
C VAL A 196 5.37 -10.52 -9.93
N TYR A 197 4.96 -9.30 -10.26
CA TYR A 197 5.66 -8.08 -9.84
C TYR A 197 5.58 -7.87 -8.33
N LEU A 198 4.42 -8.08 -7.72
CA LEU A 198 4.23 -7.95 -6.27
C LEU A 198 4.89 -9.08 -5.45
N LYS A 199 5.17 -10.21 -6.09
CA LYS A 199 6.00 -11.29 -5.53
C LYS A 199 7.50 -10.98 -5.65
N HIS A 200 7.90 -10.11 -6.58
CA HIS A 200 9.30 -9.95 -6.95
C HIS A 200 10.14 -9.31 -5.83
N ARG A 201 10.98 -10.14 -5.21
CA ARG A 201 11.59 -9.89 -3.90
C ARG A 201 12.84 -9.03 -3.88
N ARG A 202 13.33 -8.60 -5.05
CA ARG A 202 14.57 -7.81 -5.18
C ARG A 202 14.34 -6.30 -5.18
N ARG A 203 13.09 -5.86 -5.21
CA ARG A 203 12.74 -4.45 -5.18
C ARG A 203 11.74 -4.19 -4.06
N PRO A 204 11.95 -3.16 -3.24
CA PRO A 204 10.98 -2.78 -2.24
C PRO A 204 9.74 -2.22 -2.94
N CYS A 205 8.71 -3.04 -3.13
CA CYS A 205 7.37 -2.57 -3.46
C CYS A 205 6.61 -2.40 -2.15
N HIS A 206 6.31 -1.15 -1.79
CA HIS A 206 5.65 -0.80 -0.53
C HIS A 206 4.13 -0.72 -0.67
N LEU A 207 3.55 -1.41 -1.66
CA LEU A 207 2.12 -1.38 -1.89
C LEU A 207 1.38 -1.97 -0.69
N GLN A 208 0.57 -1.14 -0.05
CA GLN A 208 -0.24 -1.47 1.12
C GLN A 208 -1.71 -1.69 0.75
N LEU A 209 -2.21 -1.02 -0.28
CA LEU A 209 -3.58 -1.11 -0.76
C LEU A 209 -3.60 -1.42 -2.26
N LEU A 210 -4.28 -2.51 -2.61
CA LEU A 210 -4.60 -2.87 -3.98
C LEU A 210 -6.11 -3.03 -4.12
N SER A 211 -6.72 -2.20 -4.96
CA SER A 211 -8.15 -2.29 -5.28
C SER A 211 -8.33 -2.72 -6.73
N LEU A 212 -9.00 -3.86 -6.91
CA LEU A 212 -9.30 -4.52 -8.17
C LEU A 212 -10.81 -4.75 -8.29
N ALA A 213 -11.64 -3.91 -7.66
CA ALA A 213 -13.09 -4.11 -7.66
C ALA A 213 -13.70 -3.87 -9.04
N PHE A 214 -14.87 -4.45 -9.33
CA PHE A 214 -15.56 -4.29 -10.61
C PHE A 214 -14.70 -4.72 -11.81
N ASN A 215 -14.03 -5.87 -11.73
CA ASN A 215 -13.23 -6.41 -12.84
C ASN A 215 -13.76 -7.81 -13.25
N LEU A 216 -13.03 -8.48 -14.16
CA LEU A 216 -13.41 -9.79 -14.71
C LEU A 216 -12.57 -10.92 -14.08
N ILE A 217 -12.16 -10.75 -12.82
CA ILE A 217 -11.27 -11.68 -12.12
C ILE A 217 -12.07 -12.90 -11.67
N LYS A 218 -11.56 -14.09 -11.97
CA LYS A 218 -12.12 -15.38 -11.56
C LYS A 218 -11.15 -16.09 -10.61
N ASP A 219 -11.40 -17.37 -10.39
CA ASP A 219 -10.61 -18.19 -9.47
C ASP A 219 -9.13 -18.27 -9.84
N ARG A 220 -8.78 -18.29 -11.13
CA ARG A 220 -7.39 -18.35 -11.58
C ARG A 220 -6.62 -17.08 -11.17
N GLY A 221 -7.19 -15.89 -11.36
CA GLY A 221 -6.60 -14.64 -10.90
C GLY A 221 -6.52 -14.57 -9.37
N ALA A 222 -7.55 -15.03 -8.66
CA ALA A 222 -7.53 -15.12 -7.20
C ALA A 222 -6.43 -16.06 -6.67
N VAL A 223 -6.20 -17.21 -7.33
CA VAL A 223 -5.11 -18.15 -7.03
C VAL A 223 -3.74 -17.49 -7.25
N ALA A 224 -3.59 -16.68 -8.31
CA ALA A 224 -2.35 -15.94 -8.55
C ALA A 224 -2.08 -14.92 -7.44
N LEU A 225 -3.11 -14.18 -7.01
CA LEU A 225 -3.02 -13.26 -5.86
C LEU A 225 -2.70 -14.00 -4.56
N ALA A 226 -3.29 -15.18 -4.33
CA ALA A 226 -2.95 -16.02 -3.18
C ALA A 226 -1.48 -16.46 -3.18
N SER A 227 -0.94 -16.87 -4.34
CA SER A 227 0.47 -17.21 -4.52
C SER A 227 1.40 -16.03 -4.20
N MET A 228 0.99 -14.82 -4.60
CA MET A 228 1.69 -13.58 -4.23
C MET A 228 1.64 -13.33 -2.71
N LEU A 229 0.48 -13.49 -2.08
CA LEU A 229 0.28 -13.30 -0.64
C LEU A 229 1.08 -14.27 0.23
N ARG A 230 1.36 -15.49 -0.22
CA ARG A 230 2.28 -16.41 0.49
C ARG A 230 3.62 -15.74 0.81
N SER A 231 3.99 -14.77 -0.01
CA SER A 231 5.32 -14.22 -0.13
C SER A 231 5.38 -12.73 0.28
N ASN A 232 4.34 -11.96 -0.04
CA ASN A 232 4.27 -10.53 0.17
C ASN A 232 3.90 -10.22 1.64
N ARG A 233 4.61 -9.28 2.26
CA ARG A 233 4.38 -8.86 3.67
C ARG A 233 4.08 -7.36 3.80
N HIS A 234 3.81 -6.70 2.68
CA HIS A 234 3.54 -5.25 2.62
C HIS A 234 2.05 -4.96 2.40
N LEU A 235 1.36 -5.79 1.61
CA LEU A 235 -0.06 -5.59 1.34
C LEU A 235 -0.87 -5.76 2.62
N ARG A 236 -1.67 -4.74 2.92
CA ARG A 236 -2.55 -4.63 4.09
C ARG A 236 -4.02 -4.71 3.70
N TYR A 237 -4.38 -4.23 2.51
CA TYR A 237 -5.74 -4.14 2.01
C TYR A 237 -5.83 -4.69 0.59
N LEU A 238 -6.71 -5.66 0.38
CA LEU A 238 -7.04 -6.22 -0.92
C LEU A 238 -8.55 -6.10 -1.17
N ASN A 239 -8.95 -5.48 -2.27
CA ASN A 239 -10.35 -5.38 -2.65
C ASN A 239 -10.61 -6.05 -4.00
N LEU A 240 -11.42 -7.11 -3.96
CA LEU A 240 -11.87 -7.93 -5.07
C LEU A 240 -13.40 -7.86 -5.20
N ALA A 241 -14.06 -6.83 -4.64
CA ALA A 241 -15.50 -6.70 -4.75
C ALA A 241 -15.98 -6.70 -6.20
N GLU A 242 -17.19 -7.20 -6.47
CA GLU A 242 -17.81 -7.15 -7.81
C GLU A 242 -16.89 -7.81 -8.86
N ASN A 243 -16.52 -9.06 -8.60
CA ASN A 243 -15.76 -9.93 -9.50
C ASN A 243 -16.46 -11.29 -9.61
N GLN A 244 -15.82 -12.27 -10.25
CA GLN A 244 -16.37 -13.60 -10.51
C GLN A 244 -15.61 -14.68 -9.71
N VAL A 245 -15.16 -14.35 -8.50
CA VAL A 245 -14.44 -15.28 -7.62
C VAL A 245 -15.45 -16.22 -6.95
N THR A 246 -15.16 -17.52 -6.99
CA THR A 246 -15.94 -18.55 -6.30
C THR A 246 -15.24 -19.02 -5.03
N ASP A 247 -15.80 -20.02 -4.36
CA ASP A 247 -15.15 -20.65 -3.21
C ASP A 247 -13.72 -21.12 -3.52
N THR A 248 -13.43 -21.56 -4.75
CA THR A 248 -12.09 -22.10 -5.06
C THR A 248 -11.01 -21.02 -5.00
N GLY A 249 -11.25 -19.84 -5.59
CA GLY A 249 -10.34 -18.70 -5.53
C GLY A 249 -10.27 -18.09 -4.12
N ALA A 250 -11.41 -17.97 -3.43
CA ALA A 250 -11.46 -17.44 -2.07
C ALA A 250 -10.68 -18.34 -1.08
N LEU A 251 -10.88 -19.66 -1.14
CA LEU A 251 -10.14 -20.62 -0.33
C LEU A 251 -8.63 -20.56 -0.58
N ALA A 252 -8.20 -20.36 -1.83
CA ALA A 252 -6.78 -20.19 -2.15
C ALA A 252 -6.20 -18.97 -1.40
N ILE A 253 -6.90 -17.83 -1.43
CA ILE A 253 -6.49 -16.63 -0.69
C ILE A 253 -6.44 -16.91 0.81
N PHE A 254 -7.50 -17.49 1.39
CA PHE A 254 -7.56 -17.75 2.83
C PHE A 254 -6.53 -18.77 3.32
N ASN A 255 -6.23 -19.80 2.53
CA ASN A 255 -5.15 -20.75 2.81
C ASN A 255 -3.77 -20.08 2.86
N SER A 256 -3.57 -18.96 2.17
CA SER A 256 -2.32 -18.19 2.27
C SER A 256 -2.19 -17.40 3.58
N LEU A 257 -3.27 -17.25 4.34
CA LEU A 257 -3.31 -16.48 5.60
C LEU A 257 -3.06 -17.35 6.85
N ILE A 258 -3.15 -18.68 6.72
CA ILE A 258 -2.85 -19.63 7.79
C ILE A 258 -1.55 -20.38 7.52
N GLN A 259 -1.17 -21.28 8.43
CA GLN A 259 -0.02 -22.15 8.24
C GLN A 259 -0.11 -22.92 6.91
N PHE A 260 0.97 -22.90 6.13
CA PHE A 260 1.06 -23.64 4.86
C PHE A 260 2.46 -24.24 4.65
N PRO A 261 2.57 -25.39 3.97
CA PRO A 261 3.87 -25.97 3.65
C PRO A 261 4.60 -25.10 2.62
N LEU A 262 5.91 -24.90 2.80
CA LEU A 262 6.75 -24.23 1.83
C LEU A 262 7.04 -25.13 0.65
N THR A 263 7.02 -24.56 -0.56
CA THR A 263 7.47 -25.25 -1.77
C THR A 263 9.00 -25.33 -1.82
N GLN A 264 9.56 -26.21 -2.65
CA GLN A 264 11.01 -26.29 -2.83
C GLN A 264 11.61 -24.96 -3.32
N ASP A 265 10.91 -24.26 -4.21
CA ASP A 265 11.32 -22.93 -4.69
C ASP A 265 11.35 -21.89 -3.56
N GLU A 266 10.36 -21.93 -2.66
CA GLU A 266 10.30 -21.03 -1.51
C GLU A 266 11.40 -21.35 -0.49
N ILE A 267 11.71 -22.63 -0.25
CA ILE A 267 12.82 -23.08 0.61
C ILE A 267 14.17 -22.66 0.00
N HIS A 268 14.36 -22.86 -1.30
CA HIS A 268 15.57 -22.44 -2.00
C HIS A 268 15.75 -20.93 -1.91
N CYS A 269 14.69 -20.17 -2.20
CA CYS A 269 14.67 -18.72 -2.06
C CYS A 269 14.96 -18.26 -0.62
N LYS A 270 14.40 -18.95 0.39
CA LYS A 270 14.68 -18.69 1.81
C LYS A 270 16.17 -18.82 2.10
N ARG A 271 16.78 -19.94 1.65
CA ARG A 271 18.22 -20.21 1.84
C ARG A 271 19.08 -19.17 1.15
N LEU A 272 18.77 -18.83 -0.10
CA LEU A 272 19.50 -17.84 -0.89
C LEU A 272 19.46 -16.45 -0.24
N GLN A 273 18.28 -15.98 0.16
CA GLN A 273 18.14 -14.67 0.83
C GLN A 273 18.86 -14.64 2.19
N ASN A 274 18.79 -15.73 2.95
CA ASN A 274 19.53 -15.82 4.21
C ASN A 274 21.04 -15.78 3.98
N PHE A 275 21.53 -16.44 2.93
CA PHE A 275 22.94 -16.37 2.55
C PHE A 275 23.38 -14.95 2.19
N GLU A 276 22.62 -14.24 1.34
CA GLU A 276 22.92 -12.85 0.97
C GLU A 276 22.87 -11.91 2.19
N TYR A 277 21.87 -12.08 3.08
CA TYR A 277 21.78 -11.31 4.32
C TYR A 277 23.00 -11.55 5.22
N LEU A 278 23.42 -12.81 5.41
CA LEU A 278 24.59 -13.13 6.24
C LEU A 278 25.90 -12.60 5.63
N LYS A 279 26.01 -12.57 4.30
CA LYS A 279 27.15 -11.98 3.60
C LYS A 279 27.21 -10.46 3.83
N LEU A 280 26.09 -9.76 3.69
CA LEU A 280 25.98 -8.33 3.99
C LEU A 280 26.28 -8.07 5.48
N TYR A 281 25.67 -8.85 6.37
CA TYR A 281 25.88 -8.77 7.82
C TYR A 281 27.36 -8.89 8.16
N ARG A 282 28.05 -9.90 7.62
CA ARG A 282 29.49 -10.10 7.85
C ARG A 282 30.33 -8.90 7.40
N ASN A 283 30.04 -8.34 6.22
CA ASN A 283 30.80 -7.22 5.68
C ASN A 283 30.63 -5.95 6.55
N VAL A 284 29.39 -5.64 6.94
CA VAL A 284 29.08 -4.46 7.76
C VAL A 284 29.58 -4.65 9.19
N TYR A 285 29.43 -5.85 9.75
CA TYR A 285 29.94 -6.20 11.08
C TYR A 285 31.45 -6.05 11.18
N ALA A 286 32.21 -6.46 10.15
CA ALA A 286 33.67 -6.31 10.15
C ALA A 286 34.09 -4.84 10.31
N ASN A 287 33.39 -3.91 9.65
CA ASN A 287 33.67 -2.47 9.76
C ASN A 287 33.39 -1.96 11.18
N PHE A 288 32.21 -2.24 11.74
CA PHE A 288 31.86 -1.79 13.10
C PHE A 288 32.70 -2.47 14.18
N TYR A 289 33.12 -3.72 13.97
CA TYR A 289 34.01 -4.41 14.89
C TYR A 289 35.39 -3.74 14.94
N GLN A 290 35.97 -3.39 13.79
CA GLN A 290 37.24 -2.66 13.75
C GLN A 290 37.14 -1.28 14.44
N GLU A 291 36.04 -0.56 14.20
CA GLU A 291 35.78 0.73 14.85
C GLU A 291 35.63 0.61 16.38
N ALA A 292 34.90 -0.41 16.85
CA ALA A 292 34.74 -0.68 18.28
C ALA A 292 36.06 -1.06 18.96
N VAL A 293 36.90 -1.88 18.30
CA VAL A 293 38.25 -2.22 18.79
C VAL A 293 39.14 -0.98 18.86
N ALA A 294 39.14 -0.13 17.82
CA ALA A 294 39.92 1.11 17.80
C ALA A 294 39.50 2.07 18.95
N THR A 295 38.19 2.20 19.19
CA THR A 295 37.66 3.04 20.27
C THR A 295 38.07 2.53 21.66
N TYR A 296 38.12 1.21 21.84
CA TYR A 296 38.58 0.60 23.10
C TYR A 296 40.07 0.86 23.34
N ASN A 297 40.92 0.65 22.33
CA ASN A 297 42.37 0.87 22.45
C ASN A 297 42.70 2.34 22.80
N VAL A 298 41.94 3.32 22.27
CA VAL A 298 42.13 4.75 22.59
C VAL A 298 41.72 5.10 24.02
N LYS A 299 40.79 4.35 24.64
CA LYS A 299 40.38 4.57 26.04
C LYS A 299 41.45 4.07 27.02
N ASP A 300 42.12 2.95 26.73
CA ASP A 300 43.22 2.44 27.56
C ASP A 300 44.42 3.39 27.60
N ASP A 301 44.74 4.05 26.48
CA ASP A 301 45.84 5.03 26.40
C ASP A 301 45.61 6.29 27.26
N ARG A 302 44.36 6.63 27.57
CA ARG A 302 44.02 7.81 28.39
C ARG A 302 44.06 7.54 29.90
N SER A 303 44.23 6.29 30.34
CA SER A 303 44.37 5.89 31.75
C SER A 303 45.83 5.70 32.23
N GLY A 304 46.84 5.99 31.41
CA GLY A 304 48.26 5.74 31.71
C GLY A 304 49.10 6.96 32.10
N GLY A 305 48.63 7.83 32.99
CA GLY A 305 49.37 9.01 33.46
C GLY A 305 50.25 8.77 34.69
N ARG A 306 51.42 8.13 34.57
CA ARG A 306 52.64 8.44 35.35
C ARG A 306 53.86 7.67 34.82
N LYS A 307 54.79 8.41 34.19
CA LYS A 307 56.17 7.95 33.96
C LYS A 307 56.80 7.55 35.31
N LYS A 308 57.20 6.28 35.46
CA LYS A 308 58.20 5.87 36.44
C LYS A 308 59.31 5.07 35.76
N VAL A 309 60.52 5.38 36.22
CA VAL A 309 61.82 4.90 35.77
C VAL A 309 61.97 3.38 35.97
N ALA A 310 62.82 2.78 35.14
CA ALA A 310 63.10 1.37 34.96
C ALA A 310 63.24 0.51 36.25
N GLY A 311 62.65 -0.69 36.20
CA GLY A 311 62.81 -1.83 37.10
C GLY A 311 62.34 -3.11 36.38
N PRO A 312 62.77 -4.31 36.80
CA PRO A 312 62.79 -5.50 35.94
C PRO A 312 61.39 -6.01 35.58
N VAL A 313 61.29 -6.48 34.33
CA VAL A 313 60.08 -6.97 33.65
C VAL A 313 59.47 -8.15 34.41
N SER A 314 58.33 -7.94 35.07
CA SER A 314 57.37 -9.01 35.31
C SER A 314 56.32 -8.95 34.21
N LEU A 315 56.22 -10.01 33.41
CA LEU A 315 55.15 -10.23 32.44
C LEU A 315 53.81 -10.28 33.20
N ALA A 316 53.18 -9.12 33.36
CA ALA A 316 51.84 -9.02 33.93
C ALA A 316 50.84 -9.55 32.89
N VAL A 317 50.07 -10.54 33.33
CA VAL A 317 49.01 -11.24 32.61
C VAL A 317 48.10 -10.25 31.87
N ASN A 318 47.99 -10.46 30.57
CA ASN A 318 47.11 -9.77 29.63
C ASN A 318 45.73 -9.43 30.25
N GLN A 319 45.43 -8.15 30.42
CA GLN A 319 44.04 -7.70 30.48
C GLN A 319 43.46 -7.87 29.07
N VAL A 320 42.79 -8.99 28.85
CA VAL A 320 42.05 -9.22 27.62
C VAL A 320 41.00 -8.10 27.52
N PRO A 321 40.90 -7.38 26.39
CA PRO A 321 39.84 -6.39 26.19
C PRO A 321 38.50 -6.99 26.60
N ASN A 322 37.53 -6.20 27.05
CA ASN A 322 36.18 -6.73 27.29
C ASN A 322 35.53 -7.10 25.94
N VAL A 323 35.93 -8.23 25.37
CA VAL A 323 35.57 -8.74 24.05
C VAL A 323 34.05 -8.82 23.92
N VAL A 324 33.36 -9.11 25.02
CA VAL A 324 31.90 -9.14 25.12
C VAL A 324 31.28 -7.78 24.77
N GLU A 325 31.84 -6.69 25.30
CA GLU A 325 31.33 -5.33 25.07
C GLU A 325 31.57 -4.89 23.61
N ILE A 326 32.75 -5.18 23.07
CA ILE A 326 33.11 -4.91 21.67
C ILE A 326 32.17 -5.66 20.72
N ILE A 327 31.96 -6.96 20.95
CA ILE A 327 31.04 -7.79 20.17
C ILE A 327 29.61 -7.23 20.26
N SER A 328 29.14 -6.90 21.46
CA SER A 328 27.77 -6.39 21.64
C SER A 328 27.54 -5.06 20.92
N THR A 329 28.53 -4.16 20.97
CA THR A 329 28.47 -2.84 20.33
C THR A 329 28.48 -2.98 18.80
N ALA A 330 29.39 -3.80 18.26
CA ALA A 330 29.46 -4.06 16.83
C ALA A 330 28.19 -4.77 16.31
N THR A 331 27.65 -5.72 17.07
CA THR A 331 26.40 -6.43 16.76
C THR A 331 25.21 -5.46 16.70
N ALA A 332 25.07 -4.60 17.71
CA ALA A 332 24.01 -3.60 17.77
C ALA A 332 24.11 -2.57 16.65
N ALA A 333 25.32 -2.06 16.37
CA ALA A 333 25.56 -1.12 15.27
C ALA A 333 25.26 -1.74 13.90
N THR A 334 25.66 -3.00 13.70
CA THR A 334 25.37 -3.76 12.48
C THR A 334 23.87 -3.93 12.27
N LEU A 335 23.15 -4.42 13.28
CA LEU A 335 21.70 -4.60 13.21
C LEU A 335 20.96 -3.27 13.01
N LYS A 336 21.45 -2.17 13.60
CA LYS A 336 20.91 -0.82 13.37
C LYS A 336 21.12 -0.34 11.93
N SER A 337 22.23 -0.72 11.30
CA SER A 337 22.58 -0.32 9.94
C SER A 337 21.80 -1.12 8.88
N ILE A 338 21.80 -2.46 9.00
CA ILE A 338 21.22 -3.32 7.95
C ILE A 338 19.76 -3.74 8.22
N GLY A 339 19.28 -3.56 9.45
CA GLY A 339 17.94 -4.00 9.88
C GLY A 339 17.83 -5.52 10.07
N PRO A 340 16.67 -6.02 10.53
CA PRO A 340 16.43 -7.45 10.66
C PRO A 340 16.31 -8.14 9.29
N ASN A 341 16.54 -9.46 9.26
CA ASN A 341 16.31 -10.26 8.06
C ASN A 341 14.81 -10.32 7.73
N ASN A 342 14.36 -9.43 6.85
CA ASN A 342 12.96 -9.31 6.40
C ASN A 342 12.54 -10.40 5.40
N ASN A 343 13.16 -11.57 5.46
CA ASN A 343 12.72 -12.71 4.67
C ASN A 343 11.30 -13.10 5.12
N PRO A 344 10.32 -13.14 4.20
CA PRO A 344 8.92 -13.46 4.54
C PRO A 344 8.69 -14.91 4.99
N PHE A 345 9.72 -15.76 4.86
CA PHE A 345 9.76 -17.12 5.37
C PHE A 345 10.86 -17.28 6.43
N SER A 346 11.27 -16.22 7.14
CA SER A 346 12.26 -16.32 8.22
C SER A 346 11.73 -17.17 9.39
N GLU A 347 10.48 -16.95 9.77
CA GLU A 347 9.75 -17.70 10.80
C GLU A 347 9.10 -18.94 10.18
N THR A 348 9.77 -20.10 10.30
CA THR A 348 9.25 -21.38 9.80
C THR A 348 9.17 -22.42 10.90
N LEU A 349 8.10 -23.21 10.88
CA LEU A 349 7.91 -24.38 11.73
C LEU A 349 8.40 -25.63 10.97
N ASN A 350 9.12 -26.52 11.65
CA ASN A 350 9.50 -27.80 11.10
C ASN A 350 8.60 -28.88 11.69
N GLN A 351 7.84 -29.57 10.83
CA GLN A 351 6.95 -30.67 11.22
C GLN A 351 7.28 -31.85 10.30
N ASP A 352 7.78 -32.94 10.88
CA ASP A 352 8.12 -34.19 10.17
C ASP A 352 9.04 -34.00 8.95
N GLY A 353 9.99 -33.07 9.04
CA GLY A 353 10.96 -32.77 7.97
C GLY A 353 10.45 -31.82 6.88
N GLN A 354 9.18 -31.40 6.95
CA GLN A 354 8.60 -30.40 6.08
C GLN A 354 8.60 -29.02 6.75
N LEU A 355 9.05 -28.00 6.02
CA LEU A 355 9.01 -26.61 6.49
C LEU A 355 7.65 -25.99 6.21
N TYR A 356 7.10 -25.30 7.21
CA TYR A 356 5.85 -24.57 7.15
C TYR A 356 6.07 -23.09 7.43
N SER A 357 5.40 -22.24 6.65
CA SER A 357 5.19 -20.83 6.99
C SER A 357 4.07 -20.70 8.01
N ILE A 358 4.13 -19.70 8.89
CA ILE A 358 3.03 -19.34 9.79
C ILE A 358 1.84 -18.65 9.09
N GLY A 359 1.91 -18.48 7.76
CA GLY A 359 0.89 -17.77 6.98
C GLY A 359 1.17 -16.28 6.81
N ASN A 360 0.39 -15.63 5.95
CA ASN A 360 0.44 -14.19 5.80
C ASN A 360 -0.35 -13.49 6.91
N THR A 361 0.38 -12.79 7.77
CA THR A 361 -0.15 -11.99 8.88
C THR A 361 -0.19 -10.49 8.58
N SER A 362 0.29 -10.05 7.40
CA SER A 362 0.30 -8.63 7.04
C SER A 362 -1.05 -8.15 6.52
N LEU A 363 -1.79 -9.00 5.79
CA LEU A 363 -3.09 -8.64 5.22
C LEU A 363 -4.12 -8.44 6.34
N ALA A 364 -4.60 -7.21 6.49
CA ALA A 364 -5.52 -6.80 7.56
C ALA A 364 -6.96 -6.66 7.08
N TYR A 365 -7.16 -6.33 5.81
CA TYR A 365 -8.48 -6.16 5.22
C TYR A 365 -8.59 -6.90 3.89
N ILE A 366 -9.70 -7.63 3.73
CA ILE A 366 -10.10 -8.15 2.43
C ILE A 366 -11.57 -7.85 2.16
N ASN A 367 -11.85 -7.34 0.97
CA ASN A 367 -13.21 -7.21 0.46
C ASN A 367 -13.41 -8.17 -0.71
N ILE A 368 -14.36 -9.08 -0.55
CA ILE A 368 -14.79 -10.03 -1.58
C ILE A 368 -16.33 -9.99 -1.71
N SER A 369 -16.92 -8.84 -1.42
CA SER A 369 -18.36 -8.60 -1.60
C SER A 369 -18.78 -8.77 -3.07
N HIS A 370 -20.04 -9.12 -3.32
CA HIS A 370 -20.61 -9.23 -4.66
C HIS A 370 -19.76 -10.14 -5.58
N ASN A 371 -19.44 -11.33 -5.08
CA ASN A 371 -18.79 -12.41 -5.81
C ASN A 371 -19.72 -13.64 -5.76
N ASN A 372 -19.19 -14.84 -6.07
CA ASN A 372 -19.93 -16.10 -6.03
C ASN A 372 -19.39 -17.04 -4.94
N ILE A 373 -19.14 -16.54 -3.73
CA ILE A 373 -18.69 -17.35 -2.60
C ILE A 373 -19.87 -17.83 -1.76
N SER A 374 -19.72 -19.02 -1.17
CA SER A 374 -20.74 -19.65 -0.33
C SER A 374 -20.31 -19.72 1.14
N VAL A 375 -21.10 -20.43 1.95
CA VAL A 375 -20.78 -20.70 3.36
C VAL A 375 -19.45 -21.46 3.51
N ILE A 376 -18.99 -22.19 2.50
CA ILE A 376 -17.68 -22.89 2.52
C ILE A 376 -16.54 -21.88 2.77
N SER A 377 -16.52 -20.79 2.01
CA SER A 377 -15.56 -19.70 2.20
C SER A 377 -15.66 -19.04 3.57
N VAL A 378 -16.89 -18.87 4.09
CA VAL A 378 -17.14 -18.30 5.42
C VAL A 378 -16.55 -19.18 6.52
N LEU A 379 -16.74 -20.50 6.45
CA LEU A 379 -16.16 -21.45 7.40
C LEU A 379 -14.63 -21.40 7.40
N LYS A 380 -14.03 -21.25 6.22
CA LYS A 380 -12.58 -21.10 6.12
C LYS A 380 -12.09 -19.78 6.73
N LEU A 381 -12.82 -18.68 6.54
CA LEU A 381 -12.50 -17.41 7.19
C LEU A 381 -12.56 -17.49 8.72
N ILE A 382 -13.53 -18.22 9.27
CA ILE A 382 -13.62 -18.48 10.72
C ILE A 382 -12.38 -19.22 11.21
N GLU A 383 -11.91 -20.23 10.46
CA GLU A 383 -10.66 -20.94 10.75
C GLU A 383 -9.46 -19.98 10.74
N VAL A 384 -9.35 -19.10 9.73
CA VAL A 384 -8.29 -18.09 9.63
C VAL A 384 -8.29 -17.17 10.85
N LEU A 385 -9.44 -16.58 11.20
CA LEU A 385 -9.53 -15.64 12.32
C LEU A 385 -9.21 -16.32 13.66
N ARG A 386 -9.63 -17.57 13.86
CA ARG A 386 -9.26 -18.36 15.05
C ARG A 386 -7.76 -18.64 15.11
N TYR A 387 -7.16 -19.03 13.99
CA TYR A 387 -5.73 -19.28 13.90
C TYR A 387 -4.91 -18.01 14.22
N GLN A 388 -5.34 -16.85 13.72
CA GLN A 388 -4.62 -15.59 13.90
C GLN A 388 -4.97 -14.84 15.21
N ASP A 389 -5.91 -15.33 16.02
CA ASP A 389 -6.38 -14.70 17.26
C ASP A 389 -5.23 -14.48 18.27
N HIS A 390 -4.27 -15.41 18.30
CA HIS A 390 -3.10 -15.37 19.19
C HIS A 390 -1.88 -14.66 18.60
N LEU A 391 -1.93 -14.25 17.33
CA LEU A 391 -0.82 -13.56 16.68
C LEU A 391 -0.84 -12.07 17.03
N LYS A 392 0.25 -11.34 16.72
CA LYS A 392 0.31 -9.87 16.95
C LYS A 392 -0.43 -9.07 15.87
N GLU A 393 -0.31 -9.52 14.62
CA GLU A 393 -0.95 -8.94 13.43
C GLU A 393 -1.75 -10.03 12.72
N GLY A 394 -2.67 -9.64 11.83
CA GLY A 394 -3.45 -10.58 11.04
C GLY A 394 -4.67 -9.90 10.43
N LEU A 395 -5.56 -10.71 9.88
CA LEU A 395 -6.82 -10.29 9.29
C LEU A 395 -7.72 -9.69 10.37
N VAL A 396 -8.22 -8.49 10.10
CA VAL A 396 -9.03 -7.69 11.02
C VAL A 396 -10.47 -7.59 10.53
N ARG A 397 -10.64 -7.31 9.24
CA ARG A 397 -11.96 -7.03 8.66
C ARG A 397 -12.13 -7.74 7.33
N VAL A 398 -13.32 -8.33 7.16
CA VAL A 398 -13.71 -9.02 5.94
C VAL A 398 -15.10 -8.59 5.52
N THR A 399 -15.22 -8.09 4.29
CA THR A 399 -16.50 -7.67 3.71
C THR A 399 -17.00 -8.74 2.73
N LEU A 400 -18.20 -9.27 3.00
CA LEU A 400 -18.81 -10.40 2.27
C LEU A 400 -20.21 -10.08 1.69
N GLU A 401 -20.66 -8.83 1.79
CA GLU A 401 -22.00 -8.42 1.34
C GLU A 401 -22.25 -8.77 -0.13
N GLY A 402 -23.50 -9.03 -0.52
CA GLY A 402 -23.84 -9.28 -1.93
C GLY A 402 -23.42 -10.65 -2.50
N ASN A 403 -22.81 -11.53 -1.70
CA ASN A 403 -22.59 -12.93 -2.08
C ASN A 403 -23.85 -13.79 -1.87
N PRO A 404 -24.00 -14.93 -2.55
CA PRO A 404 -25.12 -15.86 -2.39
C PRO A 404 -25.05 -16.62 -1.06
N LEU A 405 -25.15 -15.88 0.04
CA LEU A 405 -25.08 -16.38 1.41
C LEU A 405 -26.48 -16.41 2.04
N PRO A 406 -26.80 -17.41 2.87
CA PRO A 406 -28.09 -17.46 3.54
C PRO A 406 -28.23 -16.30 4.52
N ALA A 407 -29.39 -15.62 4.49
CA ALA A 407 -29.68 -14.41 5.27
C ALA A 407 -29.51 -14.60 6.79
N SER A 408 -29.68 -15.84 7.28
CA SER A 408 -29.44 -16.21 8.68
C SER A 408 -28.55 -17.45 8.72
N SER A 409 -27.24 -17.24 8.81
CA SER A 409 -26.26 -18.30 8.99
C SER A 409 -25.58 -18.17 10.35
N PRO A 410 -25.55 -19.22 11.20
CA PRO A 410 -24.75 -19.24 12.41
C PRO A 410 -23.26 -18.93 12.14
N ALA A 411 -22.75 -19.33 10.97
CA ALA A 411 -21.37 -19.05 10.57
C ALA A 411 -21.11 -17.54 10.39
N LEU A 412 -22.07 -16.79 9.85
CA LEU A 412 -21.92 -15.34 9.68
C LEU A 412 -21.94 -14.59 11.02
N VAL A 413 -22.77 -15.04 11.97
CA VAL A 413 -22.79 -14.49 13.33
C VAL A 413 -21.44 -14.74 14.01
N GLN A 414 -20.95 -15.98 13.95
CA GLN A 414 -19.64 -16.34 14.50
C GLN A 414 -18.49 -15.57 13.83
N LEU A 415 -18.55 -15.36 12.52
CA LEU A 415 -17.57 -14.56 11.80
C LEU A 415 -17.55 -13.11 12.31
N ALA A 416 -18.72 -12.50 12.50
CA ALA A 416 -18.84 -11.13 13.00
C ALA A 416 -18.25 -10.99 14.42
N GLU A 417 -18.51 -11.94 15.31
CA GLU A 417 -17.93 -11.98 16.65
C GLU A 417 -16.39 -12.07 16.62
N LEU A 418 -15.85 -12.95 15.77
CA LEU A 418 -14.40 -13.10 15.58
C LEU A 418 -13.77 -11.83 15.01
N GLN A 419 -14.41 -11.17 14.04
CA GLN A 419 -13.94 -9.89 13.50
C GLN A 419 -13.92 -8.81 14.59
N ASN A 420 -14.97 -8.71 15.41
CA ASN A 420 -15.02 -7.74 16.51
C ASN A 420 -13.86 -7.95 17.52
N ARG A 421 -13.51 -9.22 17.81
CA ARG A 421 -12.33 -9.54 18.63
C ARG A 421 -11.02 -9.14 17.96
N ALA A 422 -10.87 -9.43 16.67
CA ALA A 422 -9.70 -9.03 15.89
C ALA A 422 -9.52 -7.50 15.83
N VAL A 423 -10.61 -6.76 15.66
CA VAL A 423 -10.69 -5.28 15.71
C VAL A 423 -10.26 -4.77 17.09
N ALA A 424 -10.78 -5.37 18.17
CA ALA A 424 -10.43 -4.98 19.54
C ALA A 424 -8.93 -5.20 19.85
N ARG A 425 -8.34 -6.31 19.37
CA ARG A 425 -6.92 -6.64 19.54
C ARG A 425 -5.99 -5.58 18.94
N VAL A 426 -6.32 -5.05 17.76
CA VAL A 426 -5.48 -4.07 17.05
C VAL A 426 -5.64 -2.65 17.62
N GLY A 427 -6.68 -2.41 18.43
CA GLY A 427 -6.97 -1.12 19.05
C GLY A 427 -7.58 -0.11 18.07
N LEU A 428 -8.52 0.71 18.55
CA LEU A 428 -9.26 1.75 17.79
C LEU A 428 -8.35 2.75 17.04
N ALA A 429 -7.08 2.89 17.43
CA ALA A 429 -6.11 3.77 16.76
C ALA A 429 -5.62 3.23 15.40
N GLY A 430 -5.62 1.91 15.17
CA GLY A 430 -5.25 1.30 13.88
C GLY A 430 -6.37 1.38 12.83
N LEU A 431 -7.63 1.38 13.27
CA LEU A 431 -8.82 1.32 12.43
C LEU A 431 -9.21 2.67 11.81
N ALA A 432 -8.90 3.78 12.48
CA ALA A 432 -9.21 5.13 11.98
C ALA A 432 -8.48 5.49 10.67
N LYS A 433 -7.48 4.72 10.24
CA LYS A 433 -6.79 4.94 8.95
C LYS A 433 -7.32 4.07 7.81
N ALA A 434 -7.95 2.93 8.10
CA ALA A 434 -8.44 1.98 7.10
C ALA A 434 -9.90 2.23 6.70
N ASP A 435 -10.81 2.48 7.67
CA ASP A 435 -12.23 2.71 7.38
C ASP A 435 -12.54 4.15 6.92
N ARG A 436 -11.72 5.14 7.28
CA ARG A 436 -11.91 6.55 6.88
C ARG A 436 -11.67 6.82 5.38
N LYS A 437 -11.04 5.89 4.66
CA LYS A 437 -10.83 6.01 3.21
C LYS A 437 -11.97 5.39 2.38
N ASN A 438 -12.76 4.48 2.94
CA ASN A 438 -13.81 3.76 2.20
C ASN A 438 -15.25 4.16 2.56
N THR A 439 -15.45 4.91 3.66
CA THR A 439 -16.74 5.55 3.97
C THR A 439 -16.89 6.96 3.37
N ARG A 440 -15.91 7.42 2.57
CA ARG A 440 -15.93 8.70 1.83
C ARG A 440 -16.71 8.67 0.51
N LYS A 441 -17.49 7.62 0.26
CA LYS A 441 -18.43 7.53 -0.86
C LYS A 441 -19.71 6.85 -0.37
N ARG A 442 -20.60 7.63 0.24
CA ARG A 442 -22.03 7.41 0.16
C ARG A 442 -22.64 8.66 -0.43
#